data_AF-X1H1I0-F1
#
_entry.id   AF-X1H1I0-F1
#
_cell.length_a   1.000
_cell.length_b   1.000
_cell.length_c   1.000
_cell.angle_alpha   90.00
_cell.angle_beta   90.00
_cell.angle_gamma   90.00
#
_symmetry.space_group_name_H-M   'P 1'
#
loop_
_entity.id
_entity.type
_entity.pdbx_description
1 polymer ?
#
loop_
_entity_poly.entity_id
_entity_poly.type
_entity_poly.pdbx_seq_one_letter_code
_entity_poly.pdbx_strand_id
1 'polypeptide(L)'
;GTEVEPGFSLAAKLHLAASMKIHPLASEFTELSLLKENVLKHKFEVKDGCVKVPDGSGFGVELDEDVFERLIVRIGNYTTY
;
A
#
# COMPACT_ATOMS: atom_id res chain seq x y z
N GLY A 1 -1.64 -5.10 12.43
CA GLY A 1 -2.84 -5.75 11.88
C GLY A 1 -2.94 -5.42 10.40
N THR A 2 -3.83 -6.08 9.67
CA THR A 2 -4.20 -5.65 8.31
C THR A 2 -5.26 -4.57 8.44
N GLU A 3 -5.04 -3.49 7.71
CA GLU A 3 -6.07 -2.57 7.30
C GLU A 3 -5.97 -2.57 5.77
N VAL A 4 -7.10 -2.56 5.05
CA VAL A 4 -7.14 -2.64 3.58
C VAL A 4 -6.70 -1.30 3.00
N GLU A 5 -5.44 -0.95 3.24
CA GLU A 5 -4.87 0.36 3.02
C GLU A 5 -4.15 0.43 1.66
N PRO A 6 -4.17 1.60 1.00
CA PRO A 6 -3.55 1.79 -0.31
C PRO A 6 -2.03 1.97 -0.24
N GLY A 7 -1.36 1.78 -1.38
CA GLY A 7 0.05 1.42 -1.51
C GLY A 7 1.12 2.07 -0.61
N PHE A 8 1.03 3.36 -0.26
CA PHE A 8 2.04 3.99 0.62
C PHE A 8 2.07 3.38 2.03
N SER A 9 0.92 3.01 2.56
CA SER A 9 0.81 2.33 3.85
C SER A 9 1.52 0.97 3.82
N LEU A 10 1.36 0.20 2.74
CA LEU A 10 2.01 -1.08 2.55
C LEU A 10 3.54 -0.92 2.48
N ALA A 11 4.04 0.08 1.73
CA ALA A 11 5.46 0.40 1.71
C ALA A 11 5.99 0.69 3.13
N ALA A 12 5.28 1.51 3.90
CA ALA A 12 5.64 1.84 5.27
C ALA A 12 5.64 0.60 6.19
N LYS A 13 4.64 -0.28 6.08
CA LYS A 13 4.58 -1.55 6.82
C LYS A 13 5.76 -2.46 6.48
N LEU A 14 6.15 -2.56 5.21
CA LEU A 14 7.27 -3.38 4.77
C LEU A 14 8.59 -2.86 5.34
N HIS A 15 8.80 -1.54 5.29
CA HIS A 15 9.96 -0.91 5.92
C HIS A 15 9.98 -1.14 7.44
N LEU A 16 8.82 -0.98 8.11
CA LEU A 16 8.71 -1.24 9.54
C LEU A 16 9.04 -2.70 9.87
N ALA A 17 8.40 -3.66 9.20
CA ALA A 17 8.61 -5.09 9.42
C ALA A 17 10.08 -5.50 9.18
N ALA A 18 10.71 -5.00 8.12
CA ALA A 18 12.11 -5.29 7.82
C ALA A 18 13.09 -4.66 8.82
N SER A 19 12.70 -3.57 9.49
CA SER A 19 13.51 -2.93 10.53
C SER A 19 13.44 -3.63 11.90
N MET A 20 12.46 -4.52 12.10
CA MET A 20 12.27 -5.21 13.37
C MET A 20 13.33 -6.28 13.59
N LYS A 21 14.05 -6.19 14.72
CA LYS A 21 15.02 -7.22 15.13
C LYS A 21 14.38 -8.60 15.33
N ILE A 22 13.13 -8.63 15.75
CA ILE A 22 12.37 -9.85 16.04
C ILE A 22 11.02 -9.75 15.36
N HIS A 23 10.87 -10.48 14.25
CA HIS A 23 9.60 -10.62 13.51
C HIS A 23 9.43 -12.05 13.01
N PRO A 24 9.19 -13.03 13.91
CA PRO A 24 9.26 -14.46 13.59
C PRO A 24 8.00 -15.01 12.92
N LEU A 25 6.92 -14.25 12.90
CA LEU A 25 5.64 -14.64 12.32
C LEU A 25 5.43 -13.89 11.00
N ALA A 26 4.75 -14.55 10.06
CA ALA A 26 4.40 -13.94 8.79
C ALA A 26 3.52 -12.69 8.98
N SER A 27 3.80 -11.65 8.21
CA SER A 27 2.90 -10.51 8.07
C SER A 27 1.79 -10.83 7.07
N GLU A 28 0.59 -10.35 7.37
CA GLU A 28 -0.54 -10.43 6.47
C GLU A 28 -0.67 -9.14 5.65
N PHE A 29 -0.89 -9.27 4.34
CA PHE A 29 -1.07 -8.16 3.39
C PHE A 29 -2.26 -8.42 2.45
N THR A 30 -3.47 -8.50 3.02
CA THR A 30 -4.69 -8.78 2.23
C THR A 30 -5.03 -7.67 1.23
N GLU A 31 -4.54 -6.44 1.45
CA GLU A 31 -4.71 -5.31 0.54
C GLU A 31 -4.23 -5.60 -0.89
N LEU A 32 -3.21 -6.46 -1.04
CA LEU A 32 -2.66 -6.85 -2.35
C LEU A 32 -3.64 -7.63 -3.24
N SER A 33 -4.62 -8.31 -2.63
CA SER A 33 -5.65 -9.05 -3.37
C SER A 33 -7.00 -8.35 -3.36
N LEU A 34 -7.29 -7.52 -2.34
CA LEU A 34 -8.58 -6.87 -2.17
C LEU A 34 -8.70 -5.53 -2.91
N LEU A 35 -7.61 -4.78 -3.09
CA LEU A 35 -7.62 -3.53 -3.83
C LEU A 35 -7.55 -3.79 -5.34
N LYS A 36 -8.53 -3.26 -6.08
CA LYS A 36 -8.62 -3.43 -7.54
C LYS A 36 -7.64 -2.54 -8.30
N GLU A 37 -7.33 -1.37 -7.75
CA GLU A 37 -6.46 -0.38 -8.36
C GLU A 37 -5.37 0.02 -7.39
N ASN A 38 -4.17 0.28 -7.92
CA ASN A 38 -3.02 0.71 -7.16
C ASN A 38 -2.70 2.16 -7.51
N VAL A 39 -2.68 3.03 -6.50
CA VAL A 39 -2.36 4.45 -6.63
C VAL A 39 -0.86 4.72 -6.80
N LEU A 40 -0.01 3.69 -6.79
CA LEU A 40 1.43 3.82 -6.99
C LEU A 40 1.85 3.31 -8.37
N LYS A 41 2.89 3.92 -8.95
CA LYS A 41 3.57 3.38 -10.13
C LYS A 41 4.23 2.03 -9.84
N HIS A 42 4.68 1.85 -8.59
CA HIS A 42 5.31 0.61 -8.13
C HIS A 42 4.26 -0.48 -7.92
N LYS A 43 4.50 -1.67 -8.47
CA LYS A 43 3.67 -2.86 -8.26
C LYS A 43 4.35 -3.79 -7.27
N PHE A 44 3.67 -4.04 -6.15
CA PHE A 44 4.07 -5.05 -5.19
C PHE A 44 3.70 -6.44 -5.74
N GLU A 45 4.66 -7.36 -5.72
CA GLU A 45 4.48 -8.73 -6.16
C GLU A 45 4.75 -9.69 -5.01
N VAL A 46 3.89 -10.70 -4.87
CA VAL A 46 4.15 -11.84 -3.98
C VAL A 46 4.97 -12.85 -4.75
N LYS A 47 6.19 -13.11 -4.31
CA LYS A 47 7.10 -14.14 -4.85
C LYS A 47 7.47 -15.09 -3.71
N ASP A 48 7.20 -16.38 -3.89
CA ASP A 48 7.45 -17.42 -2.89
C ASP A 48 6.89 -17.10 -1.50
N GLY A 49 5.66 -16.56 -1.46
CA GLY A 49 4.99 -16.16 -0.23
C GLY A 49 5.56 -14.90 0.45
N CYS A 50 6.50 -14.22 -0.20
CA CYS A 50 7.17 -13.02 0.31
C CYS A 50 6.87 -11.80 -0.56
N VAL A 51 6.90 -10.62 0.05
CA VAL A 51 6.86 -9.33 -0.65
C VAL A 51 8.16 -8.61 -0.39
N LYS A 52 8.77 -8.08 -1.45
CA LYS A 52 10.03 -7.34 -1.33
C LYS A 52 9.77 -5.93 -0.77
N VAL A 53 10.63 -5.49 0.15
CA VAL A 53 10.68 -4.08 0.57
C VAL A 53 11.15 -3.22 -0.60
N PRO A 54 10.46 -2.11 -0.94
CA PRO A 54 10.90 -1.23 -2.01
C PRO A 54 12.27 -0.60 -1.71
N ASP A 55 13.13 -0.56 -2.73
CA ASP A 55 14.43 0.09 -2.66
C ASP A 55 14.33 1.58 -3.04
N GLY A 56 15.30 2.39 -2.60
CA GLY A 56 15.40 3.82 -2.96
C GLY A 56 15.18 4.77 -1.79
N SER A 57 15.20 6.07 -2.08
CA SER A 57 15.00 7.10 -1.06
C SER A 57 13.55 7.16 -0.57
N GLY A 58 13.35 7.52 0.71
CA GLY A 58 12.02 7.59 1.31
C GLY A 58 11.37 6.21 1.39
N PHE A 59 10.15 6.07 0.89
CA PHE A 59 9.46 4.78 0.85
C PHE A 59 9.85 3.89 -0.35
N GLY A 60 10.68 4.37 -1.27
CA GLY A 60 11.08 3.60 -2.47
C GLY A 60 9.96 3.42 -3.51
N VAL A 61 8.92 4.25 -3.45
CA VAL A 61 7.75 4.20 -4.34
C VAL A 61 7.32 5.62 -4.75
N GLU A 62 6.60 5.72 -5.87
CA GLU A 62 6.06 6.97 -6.39
C GLU A 62 4.54 6.87 -6.61
N LEU A 63 3.84 7.98 -6.40
CA LEU A 63 2.42 8.12 -6.72
C LEU A 63 2.22 8.04 -8.24
N ASP A 64 1.20 7.31 -8.66
CA ASP A 64 0.64 7.39 -10.00
C ASP A 64 -0.45 8.46 -9.99
N GLU A 65 -0.09 9.68 -10.40
CA GLU A 65 -0.97 10.86 -10.40
C GLU A 65 -2.23 10.64 -11.25
N ASP A 66 -2.12 9.93 -12.37
CA ASP A 66 -3.24 9.67 -13.27
C ASP A 66 -4.27 8.71 -12.64
N VAL A 67 -3.78 7.69 -11.91
CA VAL A 67 -4.65 6.80 -11.11
C VAL A 67 -5.23 7.55 -9.92
N PHE A 68 -4.39 8.33 -9.22
CA PHE A 68 -4.81 9.08 -8.04
C PHE A 68 -5.95 10.03 -8.38
N GLU A 69 -5.78 10.91 -9.36
CA GLU A 69 -6.81 11.88 -9.77
C GLU A 69 -8.14 11.21 -10.18
N ARG A 70 -8.09 10.03 -10.81
CA ARG A 70 -9.29 9.27 -11.16
C ARG A 70 -10.03 8.73 -9.92
N LEU A 71 -9.30 8.36 -8.87
CA LEU A 71 -9.84 7.75 -7.65
C LEU A 71 -10.23 8.77 -6.58
N ILE A 72 -9.84 10.03 -6.72
CA ILE A 72 -10.25 11.10 -5.79
C ILE A 72 -11.78 11.23 -5.80
N VAL A 73 -12.39 10.98 -4.64
CA VAL A 73 -13.80 11.29 -4.40
C VAL A 73 -13.89 12.71 -3.84
N ARG A 74 -14.46 13.63 -4.63
CA ARG A 74 -14.78 14.98 -4.16
C ARG A 74 -16.14 14.95 -3.46
N ILE A 75 -16.13 15.10 -2.15
CA ILE A 75 -17.35 15.17 -1.35
C ILE A 75 -18.01 16.53 -1.64
N GLY A 76 -19.07 16.53 -2.43
CA GLY A 76 -20.00 17.66 -2.56
C GLY A 76 -20.99 17.67 -1.39
N ASN A 77 -21.47 18.85 -1.00
CA ASN A 77 -22.41 19.05 0.11
C ASN A 77 -23.58 18.07 0.04
N TYR A 78 -23.58 17.06 0.91
CA TYR A 78 -24.76 16.24 1.15
C TYR A 78 -25.78 17.09 1.91
N THR A 79 -26.77 17.63 1.20
CA THR A 79 -28.00 18.11 1.85
C THR A 79 -28.72 16.87 2.37
N THR A 80 -28.70 16.68 3.69
CA THR A 80 -29.54 15.69 4.37
C THR A 80 -31.01 16.04 4.12
N TYR A 81 -31.75 15.13 3.49
CA TYR A 81 -33.21 15.15 3.44
C TYR A 81 -33.81 14.68 4.77
#